data_AF-A0A917G1N3-F1
#
_entry.id   AF-A0A917G1N3-F1
#
_cell.length_a   1.000
_cell.length_b   1.000
_cell.length_c   1.000
_cell.angle_alpha   90.00
_cell.angle_beta   90.00
_cell.angle_gamma   90.00
#
_symmetry.space_group_name_H-M   'P 1'
#
loop_
_entity.id
_entity.type
_entity.pdbx_description
1 polymer ?
#
loop_
_entity_poly.entity_id
_entity_poly.type
_entity_poly.pdbx_seq_one_letter_code
_entity_poly.pdbx_strand_id
1 'polypeptide(L)'
;MNVGIIRNIDDLGRIVLPIELRRSLSIDDGDSLEMFSDEKSICLLKHYGKGCIFCNSADEVSPFKEKMICRNCLTSVRNSYRVKFKPAEAAAEKNKTVMPGQGIAKPRKKRAPRRSAIVLIKEVYDLLTEFPDLTQKELAARLDVSPGRISQIMNMKNPVKGDKK
;
A
#
# COMPACT_ATOMS: atom_id res chain seq x y z
N MET A 1 -5.76 2.00 -40.01
CA MET A 1 -5.05 0.80 -40.52
C MET A 1 -6.05 -0.34 -40.56
N ASN A 2 -6.40 -0.84 -41.74
CA ASN A 2 -7.26 -2.02 -41.86
C ASN A 2 -6.34 -3.24 -41.92
N VAL A 3 -6.28 -4.01 -40.83
CA VAL A 3 -5.50 -5.25 -40.77
C VAL A 3 -6.38 -6.36 -41.33
N GLY A 4 -6.47 -6.45 -42.66
CA GLY A 4 -7.25 -7.47 -43.37
C GLY A 4 -6.60 -8.85 -43.30
N ILE A 5 -6.47 -9.40 -42.10
CA ILE A 5 -5.88 -10.72 -41.85
C ILE A 5 -7.01 -11.72 -41.63
N ILE A 6 -7.04 -12.76 -42.45
CA ILE A 6 -7.95 -13.89 -42.30
C ILE A 6 -7.30 -14.93 -41.37
N ARG A 7 -8.05 -15.39 -40.36
CA ARG A 7 -7.65 -16.50 -39.49
C ARG A 7 -8.79 -17.50 -39.39
N ASN A 8 -8.43 -18.77 -39.49
CA ASN A 8 -9.37 -19.86 -39.33
C ASN A 8 -9.65 -20.08 -37.84
N ILE A 9 -10.87 -20.53 -37.56
CA ILE A 9 -11.28 -21.00 -36.25
C ILE A 9 -10.78 -22.44 -36.09
N ASP A 10 -10.31 -22.80 -34.90
CA ASP A 10 -9.93 -24.18 -34.63
C ASP A 10 -11.13 -25.09 -34.31
N ASP A 11 -10.89 -26.37 -34.12
CA ASP A 11 -11.94 -27.37 -33.86
C ASP A 11 -12.72 -27.14 -32.55
N LEU A 12 -12.18 -26.27 -31.66
CA LEU A 12 -12.79 -25.93 -30.37
C LEU A 12 -13.49 -24.55 -30.40
N GLY A 13 -13.49 -23.86 -31.54
CA GLY A 13 -14.11 -22.54 -31.65
C GLY A 13 -13.21 -21.37 -31.21
N ARG A 14 -11.91 -21.58 -31.00
CA ARG A 14 -10.98 -20.53 -30.58
C ARG A 14 -10.47 -19.74 -31.78
N ILE A 15 -10.31 -18.43 -31.59
CA ILE A 15 -9.75 -17.50 -32.57
C ILE A 15 -8.42 -16.95 -32.06
N VAL A 16 -7.39 -16.98 -32.90
CA VAL A 16 -6.06 -16.48 -32.54
C VAL A 16 -5.91 -15.02 -32.99
N LEU A 17 -5.69 -14.12 -32.02
CA LEU A 17 -5.32 -12.73 -32.30
C LEU A 17 -3.85 -12.63 -32.77
N PRO A 18 -3.58 -12.06 -33.97
CA PRO A 18 -2.24 -11.74 -34.45
C PRO A 18 -1.42 -10.92 -33.46
N ILE A 19 -0.10 -11.12 -33.44
CA ILE A 19 0.80 -10.47 -32.48
C ILE A 19 0.82 -8.95 -32.64
N GLU A 20 0.63 -8.45 -33.86
CA GLU A 20 0.57 -7.03 -34.16
C GLU A 20 -0.65 -6.37 -33.49
N LEU A 21 -1.81 -7.03 -33.55
CA LEU A 21 -3.03 -6.56 -32.91
C LEU A 21 -2.91 -6.61 -31.38
N ARG A 22 -2.32 -7.68 -30.83
CA ARG A 22 -2.06 -7.78 -29.38
C ARG A 22 -1.20 -6.61 -28.89
N ARG A 23 -0.10 -6.29 -29.59
CA ARG A 23 0.78 -5.17 -29.24
C ARG A 23 0.09 -3.82 -29.36
N SER A 24 -0.65 -3.59 -30.45
CA SER A 24 -1.37 -2.33 -30.69
C SER A 24 -2.44 -2.06 -29.63
N LEU A 25 -3.16 -3.11 -29.21
CA LEU A 25 -4.21 -3.02 -28.20
C LEU A 25 -3.69 -3.24 -26.76
N SER A 26 -2.38 -3.45 -26.59
CA SER A 26 -1.74 -3.78 -25.31
C SER A 26 -2.45 -4.93 -24.59
N ILE A 27 -2.73 -6.02 -25.30
CA ILE A 27 -3.35 -7.23 -24.76
C ILE A 27 -2.25 -8.26 -24.48
N ASP A 28 -2.09 -8.63 -23.22
CA ASP A 28 -1.14 -9.63 -22.76
C ASP A 28 -1.83 -10.96 -22.39
N ASP A 29 -1.04 -12.01 -22.19
CA ASP A 29 -1.57 -13.31 -21.78
C ASP A 29 -2.26 -13.21 -20.40
N GLY A 30 -3.49 -13.69 -20.32
CA GLY A 30 -4.33 -13.59 -19.11
C GLY A 30 -5.20 -12.34 -19.03
N ASP A 31 -5.08 -11.39 -19.98
CA ASP A 31 -5.99 -10.26 -20.06
C ASP A 31 -7.41 -10.72 -20.38
N SER A 32 -8.39 -10.11 -19.69
CA SER A 32 -9.80 -10.34 -19.99
C SER A 32 -10.28 -9.40 -21.09
N LEU A 33 -11.01 -9.96 -22.04
CA LEU A 33 -11.63 -9.23 -23.14
C LEU A 33 -13.14 -9.34 -23.05
N GLU A 34 -13.82 -8.24 -23.33
CA GLU A 34 -15.26 -8.16 -23.41
C GLU A 34 -15.68 -8.37 -24.88
N MET A 35 -16.62 -9.29 -25.09
CA MET A 35 -17.11 -9.67 -26.41
C MET A 35 -18.50 -9.13 -26.61
N PHE A 36 -18.70 -8.40 -27.70
CA PHE A 36 -20.02 -7.96 -28.16
C PHE A 36 -20.29 -8.61 -29.51
N SER A 37 -21.47 -9.19 -29.68
CA SER A 37 -21.91 -9.78 -30.94
C SER A 37 -23.04 -8.96 -31.53
N ASP A 38 -22.94 -8.66 -32.82
CA ASP A 38 -24.00 -8.15 -33.67
C ASP A 38 -24.31 -9.17 -34.78
N GLU A 39 -25.36 -8.98 -35.58
CA GLU A 39 -25.81 -9.94 -36.60
C GLU A 39 -24.71 -10.32 -37.61
N LYS A 40 -23.76 -9.42 -37.88
CA LYS A 40 -22.72 -9.61 -38.91
C LYS A 40 -21.29 -9.54 -38.37
N SER A 41 -21.10 -9.23 -37.10
CA SER A 41 -19.76 -8.96 -36.57
C SER A 41 -19.61 -9.25 -35.09
N ILE A 42 -18.37 -9.50 -34.67
CA ILE A 42 -17.99 -9.63 -33.25
C ILE A 42 -16.98 -8.52 -32.97
N CYS A 43 -17.28 -7.72 -31.95
CA CYS A 43 -16.42 -6.66 -31.45
C CYS A 43 -15.74 -7.12 -30.16
N LEU A 44 -14.41 -7.02 -30.13
CA LEU A 44 -13.58 -7.32 -28.97
C LEU A 44 -13.08 -6.03 -28.34
N LEU A 45 -13.40 -5.79 -27.08
CA LEU A 45 -12.89 -4.67 -26.31
C LEU A 45 -12.02 -5.18 -25.17
N LYS A 46 -10.94 -4.46 -24.85
CA LYS A 46 -10.18 -4.73 -23.62
C LYS A 46 -11.10 -4.46 -22.44
N HIS A 47 -11.30 -5.47 -21.58
CA HIS A 47 -12.20 -5.31 -20.45
C HIS A 47 -11.55 -4.39 -19.41
N TYR A 48 -12.02 -3.15 -19.32
CA TYR A 48 -11.69 -2.22 -18.24
C TYR A 48 -12.64 -2.47 -17.06
N GLY A 49 -12.66 -3.70 -16.58
CA GLY A 49 -13.55 -4.15 -15.52
C GLY A 49 -13.19 -3.59 -14.15
N LYS A 50 -14.21 -3.49 -13.28
CA LYS A 50 -14.09 -3.24 -11.83
C LYS A 50 -13.42 -4.41 -11.07
N GLY A 51 -12.70 -5.30 -11.76
CA GLY A 51 -12.07 -6.50 -11.22
C GLY A 51 -10.62 -6.26 -10.77
N CYS A 52 -10.07 -7.18 -10.00
CA CYS A 52 -8.69 -7.12 -9.52
C CYS A 52 -7.69 -7.01 -10.68
N ILE A 53 -6.82 -6.00 -10.67
CA ILE A 53 -5.78 -5.81 -11.70
C ILE A 53 -4.83 -7.01 -11.87
N PHE A 54 -4.64 -7.82 -10.83
CA PHE A 54 -3.66 -8.92 -10.87
C PHE A 54 -4.24 -10.26 -11.35
N CYS A 55 -5.52 -10.51 -11.11
CA CYS A 55 -6.14 -11.80 -11.39
C CYS A 55 -7.50 -11.71 -12.08
N ASN A 56 -7.95 -10.50 -12.37
CA ASN A 56 -9.22 -10.17 -13.00
C ASN A 56 -10.49 -10.70 -12.29
N SER A 57 -10.38 -11.24 -11.07
CA SER A 57 -11.53 -11.63 -10.23
C SER A 57 -12.29 -10.40 -9.75
N ALA A 58 -13.62 -10.49 -9.75
CA ALA A 58 -14.53 -9.48 -9.20
C ALA A 58 -14.84 -9.70 -7.71
N ASP A 59 -14.25 -10.72 -7.08
CA ASP A 59 -14.57 -11.12 -5.70
C ASP A 59 -13.82 -10.26 -4.68
N GLU A 60 -14.55 -9.65 -3.74
CA GLU A 60 -14.00 -8.82 -2.66
C GLU A 60 -12.94 -7.82 -3.16
N VAL A 61 -13.24 -7.15 -4.27
CA VAL A 61 -12.38 -6.14 -4.88
C VAL A 61 -12.49 -4.81 -4.13
N SER A 62 -11.34 -4.29 -3.74
CA SER A 62 -11.19 -3.00 -3.06
C SER A 62 -10.49 -2.00 -3.98
N PRO A 63 -10.95 -0.74 -4.04
CA PRO A 63 -10.26 0.29 -4.79
C PRO A 63 -8.95 0.65 -4.08
N PHE A 64 -7.84 0.62 -4.82
CA PHE A 64 -6.54 1.08 -4.38
C PHE A 64 -5.96 2.03 -5.44
N LYS A 65 -5.92 3.33 -5.11
CA LYS A 65 -5.69 4.41 -6.08
C LYS A 65 -6.73 4.30 -7.21
N GLU A 66 -6.28 4.23 -8.46
CA GLU A 66 -7.13 4.13 -9.65
C GLU A 66 -7.34 2.68 -10.13
N LYS A 67 -6.94 1.67 -9.34
CA LYS A 67 -7.02 0.25 -9.71
C LYS A 67 -7.80 -0.53 -8.66
N MET A 68 -8.47 -1.59 -9.08
CA MET A 68 -9.19 -2.50 -8.18
C MET A 68 -8.29 -3.68 -7.83
N ILE A 69 -8.28 -4.13 -6.56
CA ILE A 69 -7.48 -5.26 -6.09
C ILE A 69 -8.33 -6.14 -5.16
N CYS A 70 -8.42 -7.44 -5.44
CA CYS A 70 -9.13 -8.39 -4.58
C CYS A 70 -8.34 -8.70 -3.30
N ARG A 71 -9.06 -9.13 -2.26
CA ARG A 71 -8.49 -9.51 -0.96
C ARG A 71 -7.37 -10.55 -1.06
N ASN A 72 -7.49 -11.50 -1.98
CA ASN A 72 -6.48 -12.55 -2.18
C ASN A 72 -5.16 -11.95 -2.70
N CYS A 73 -5.21 -11.16 -3.78
CA CYS A 73 -4.04 -10.49 -4.34
C CYS A 73 -3.44 -9.48 -3.36
N LEU A 74 -4.26 -8.74 -2.61
CA LEU A 74 -3.79 -7.83 -1.57
C LEU A 74 -3.02 -8.58 -0.47
N THR A 75 -3.51 -9.76 -0.08
CA THR A 75 -2.85 -10.62 0.93
C THR A 75 -1.53 -11.17 0.40
N SER A 76 -1.49 -11.61 -0.86
CA SER A 76 -0.27 -12.07 -1.52
C SER A 76 0.77 -10.95 -1.62
N VAL A 77 0.37 -9.75 -2.02
CA VAL A 77 1.25 -8.57 -2.06
C VAL A 77 1.79 -8.29 -0.66
N ARG A 78 0.93 -8.24 0.36
CA ARG A 78 1.36 -8.03 1.75
C ARG A 78 2.37 -9.08 2.19
N ASN A 79 2.13 -10.35 1.87
CA ASN A 79 3.02 -11.45 2.25
C ASN A 79 4.38 -11.35 1.54
N SER A 80 4.40 -11.02 0.24
CA SER A 80 5.64 -10.82 -0.52
C SER A 80 6.52 -9.71 0.05
N TYR A 81 5.94 -8.63 0.59
CA TYR A 81 6.69 -7.57 1.28
C TYR A 81 7.08 -7.93 2.72
N ARG A 82 6.29 -8.77 3.40
CA ARG A 82 6.55 -9.21 4.79
C ARG A 82 7.78 -10.12 4.94
N VAL A 83 8.22 -10.76 3.85
CA VAL A 83 9.49 -11.52 3.83
C VAL A 83 10.71 -10.59 3.77
N LYS A 84 10.58 -9.41 3.14
CA LYS A 84 11.70 -8.45 2.98
C LYS A 84 11.78 -7.40 4.09
N PHE A 85 10.68 -7.09 4.76
CA PHE A 85 10.66 -6.26 5.95
C PHE A 85 9.83 -6.94 7.03
N LYS A 86 10.48 -7.37 8.12
CA LYS A 86 9.81 -7.61 9.41
C LYS A 86 9.66 -6.27 10.12
N PRO A 87 8.51 -5.59 10.10
CA PRO A 87 8.17 -4.72 11.21
C PRO A 87 7.88 -5.61 12.41
N ALA A 88 8.58 -5.35 13.50
CA ALA A 88 8.18 -5.84 14.81
C ALA A 88 6.77 -5.28 15.12
N GLU A 89 5.92 -6.14 15.69
CA GLU A 89 4.67 -5.77 16.39
C GLU A 89 3.40 -5.65 15.52
N ALA A 90 2.73 -6.79 15.31
CA ALA A 90 1.28 -6.95 15.52
C ALA A 90 0.94 -8.45 15.54
N ALA A 91 0.83 -9.00 16.76
CA ALA A 91 0.28 -10.33 17.00
C ALA A 91 -0.90 -10.19 17.97
N ALA A 92 -2.09 -10.27 17.39
CA ALA A 92 -3.37 -10.69 17.97
C ALA A 92 -4.08 -11.34 16.76
N GLU A 93 -4.58 -12.57 16.76
CA GLU A 93 -5.17 -13.37 17.83
C GLU A 93 -5.08 -14.86 17.41
N LYS A 94 -4.55 -15.69 18.31
CA LYS A 94 -4.93 -17.07 18.69
C LYS A 94 -5.51 -18.02 17.62
N ASN A 95 -4.83 -19.15 17.39
CA ASN A 95 -5.40 -20.42 17.87
C ASN A 95 -4.33 -21.48 18.17
N LYS A 96 -4.59 -22.23 19.23
CA LYS A 96 -3.70 -23.17 19.91
C LYS A 96 -3.82 -24.55 19.26
N THR A 97 -2.70 -25.20 19.02
CA THR A 97 -2.53 -26.64 19.28
C THR A 97 -1.10 -26.87 19.74
N VAL A 98 -1.00 -27.52 20.88
CA VAL A 98 0.20 -27.79 21.67
C VAL A 98 0.76 -29.14 21.25
N MET A 99 2.07 -29.25 21.01
CA MET A 99 2.86 -30.46 21.29
C MET A 99 4.31 -30.08 21.68
N PRO A 100 4.98 -30.88 22.53
CA PRO A 100 5.98 -30.38 23.48
C PRO A 100 7.42 -30.58 23.01
N GLY A 101 8.31 -29.65 23.35
CA GLY A 101 9.74 -29.88 23.23
C GLY A 101 10.61 -28.63 23.34
N GLN A 102 11.34 -28.57 24.46
CA GLN A 102 12.64 -27.88 24.65
C GLN A 102 12.66 -26.38 25.01
N GLY A 103 13.35 -26.12 26.14
CA GLY A 103 14.12 -24.90 26.39
C GLY A 103 13.36 -23.75 27.06
N ILE A 104 13.62 -23.52 28.35
CA ILE A 104 13.14 -22.32 29.07
C ILE A 104 13.93 -21.10 28.55
N ALA A 105 13.40 -20.43 27.53
CA ALA A 105 13.88 -19.12 27.08
C ALA A 105 13.17 -18.02 27.87
N LYS A 106 13.95 -17.19 28.61
CA LYS A 106 13.43 -16.04 29.37
C LYS A 106 12.68 -15.05 28.45
N PRO A 107 11.53 -14.48 28.88
CA PRO A 107 10.71 -13.64 28.01
C PRO A 107 11.36 -12.28 27.76
N ARG A 108 11.45 -11.89 26.48
CA ARG A 108 11.89 -10.54 26.07
C ARG A 108 10.73 -9.55 26.25
N LYS A 109 10.97 -8.46 26.98
CA LYS A 109 10.00 -7.35 27.19
C LYS A 109 9.67 -6.67 25.84
N LYS A 110 8.37 -6.51 25.51
CA LYS A 110 7.88 -5.81 24.31
C LYS A 110 8.10 -4.30 24.45
N ARG A 111 8.47 -3.59 23.36
CA ARG A 111 8.74 -2.13 23.39
C ARG A 111 7.43 -1.35 23.24
N ALA A 112 7.37 -0.15 23.82
CA ALA A 112 6.18 0.70 23.82
C ALA A 112 5.89 1.32 22.43
N PRO A 113 4.62 1.62 22.11
CA PRO A 113 4.22 2.18 20.82
C PRO A 113 4.74 3.61 20.64
N ARG A 114 5.22 3.94 19.42
CA ARG A 114 5.74 5.27 19.08
C ARG A 114 4.61 6.27 18.86
N ARG A 115 4.58 7.37 19.62
CA ARG A 115 3.66 8.50 19.38
C ARG A 115 3.88 9.06 17.97
N SER A 116 2.79 9.36 17.26
CA SER A 116 2.85 9.94 15.92
C SER A 116 3.40 11.37 15.98
N ALA A 117 4.24 11.74 15.01
CA ALA A 117 4.93 13.04 15.02
C ALA A 117 3.98 14.24 15.07
N ILE A 118 2.78 14.11 14.51
CA ILE A 118 1.73 15.15 14.51
C ILE A 118 1.24 15.46 15.92
N VAL A 119 1.03 14.43 16.75
CA VAL A 119 0.56 14.59 18.14
C VAL A 119 1.61 15.31 18.97
N LEU A 120 2.88 14.91 18.82
CA LEU A 120 3.99 15.54 19.53
C LEU A 120 4.16 17.02 19.15
N ILE A 121 4.03 17.35 17.87
CA ILE A 121 4.15 18.74 17.40
C ILE A 121 3.04 19.59 18.02
N LYS A 122 1.81 19.08 18.06
CA LYS A 122 0.67 19.79 18.66
C LYS A 122 0.90 20.05 20.16
N GLU A 123 1.29 19.01 20.91
CA GLU A 123 1.58 19.11 22.35
C GLU A 123 2.68 20.12 22.68
N VAL A 124 3.73 20.20 21.85
CA VAL A 124 4.81 21.20 22.02
C VAL A 124 4.27 22.63 21.87
N TYR A 125 3.41 22.89 20.88
CA TYR A 125 2.86 24.24 20.65
C TYR A 125 1.80 24.63 21.69
N ASP A 126 0.99 23.67 22.13
CA ASP A 126 0.01 23.87 23.20
C ASP A 126 0.73 24.32 24.49
N LEU A 127 1.83 23.64 24.86
CA LEU A 127 2.64 24.02 26.04
C LEU A 127 3.37 25.36 25.90
N LEU A 128 3.81 25.74 24.71
CA LEU A 128 4.40 27.06 24.47
C LEU A 128 3.37 28.18 24.55
N THR A 129 2.11 27.87 24.29
CA THR A 129 1.00 28.82 24.39
C THR A 129 0.59 29.02 25.86
N GLU A 130 0.64 27.95 26.67
CA GLU A 130 0.37 28.01 28.10
C GLU A 130 1.54 28.60 28.90
N PHE A 131 2.79 28.37 28.46
CA PHE A 131 3.99 28.84 29.15
C PHE A 131 5.04 29.35 28.14
N PRO A 132 5.09 30.66 27.83
CA PRO A 132 5.95 31.20 26.79
C PRO A 132 7.45 31.17 27.14
N ASP A 133 7.81 31.07 28.43
CA ASP A 133 9.20 31.10 28.90
C ASP A 133 9.82 29.71 29.12
N LEU A 134 9.11 28.64 28.75
CA LEU A 134 9.59 27.27 28.95
C LEU A 134 10.82 26.97 28.08
N THR A 135 11.88 26.50 28.72
CA THR A 135 13.10 26.12 28.00
C THR A 135 12.93 24.80 27.25
N GLN A 136 13.74 24.57 26.21
CA GLN A 136 13.73 23.32 25.43
C GLN A 136 13.94 22.07 26.31
N LYS A 137 14.72 22.20 27.40
CA LYS A 137 14.98 21.10 28.35
C LYS A 137 13.74 20.77 29.19
N GLU A 138 12.96 21.76 29.57
CA GLU A 138 11.75 21.58 30.38
C GLU A 138 10.59 21.03 29.55
N LEU A 139 10.47 21.46 28.28
CA LEU A 139 9.54 20.87 27.32
C LEU A 139 9.87 19.40 27.04
N ALA A 140 11.15 19.06 26.96
CA ALA A 140 11.62 17.70 26.73
C ALA A 140 11.28 16.77 27.89
N ALA A 141 11.47 17.27 29.12
CA ALA A 141 11.13 16.55 30.34
C ALA A 141 9.61 16.30 30.47
N ARG A 142 8.77 17.28 30.09
CA ARG A 142 7.30 17.14 30.18
C ARG A 142 6.69 16.23 29.12
N LEU A 143 7.29 16.17 27.93
CA LEU A 143 6.75 15.40 26.80
C LEU A 143 7.42 14.03 26.61
N ASP A 144 8.37 13.67 27.48
CA ASP A 144 9.17 12.44 27.40
C ASP A 144 9.86 12.26 26.03
N VAL A 145 10.49 13.33 25.55
CA VAL A 145 11.22 13.37 24.28
C VAL A 145 12.60 13.98 24.44
N SER A 146 13.51 13.71 23.50
CA SER A 146 14.85 14.27 23.57
C SER A 146 14.85 15.79 23.29
N PRO A 147 15.71 16.57 23.99
CA PRO A 147 15.84 18.02 23.75
C PRO A 147 16.18 18.37 22.29
N GLY A 148 16.97 17.53 21.61
CA GLY A 148 17.28 17.69 20.19
C GLY A 148 16.06 17.56 19.27
N ARG A 149 15.09 16.70 19.64
CA ARG A 149 13.83 16.56 18.88
C ARG A 149 12.95 17.79 19.00
N ILE A 150 12.95 18.42 20.17
CA ILE A 150 12.22 19.68 20.41
C ILE A 150 12.87 20.83 19.65
N SER A 151 14.19 20.94 19.65
CA SER A 151 14.91 21.94 18.86
C SER A 151 14.58 21.83 17.36
N GLN A 152 14.51 20.61 16.81
CA GLN A 152 14.08 20.38 15.42
C GLN A 152 12.64 20.87 15.16
N ILE A 153 11.72 20.63 16.09
CA ILE A 153 10.31 21.01 15.96
C ILE A 153 10.13 22.53 16.04
N MET A 154 10.84 23.19 16.96
CA MET A 154 10.81 24.65 17.08
C MET A 154 11.44 25.35 15.87
N ASN A 155 12.52 24.79 15.30
CA ASN A 155 13.19 25.35 14.12
C ASN A 155 12.38 25.21 12.83
N MET A 156 11.40 24.30 12.78
CA MET A 156 10.55 24.10 11.59
C MET A 156 9.51 25.23 11.37
N LYS A 157 9.33 26.16 12.32
CA LYS A 157 8.30 27.22 12.22
C LYS A 157 8.82 28.63 12.49
N ASN A 158 10.09 28.93 12.17
CA ASN A 158 10.61 30.29 12.30
C ASN A 158 11.49 30.70 11.08
N PRO A 159 10.91 31.23 9.99
CA PRO A 159 11.68 31.71 8.83
C PRO A 159 12.28 33.13 8.98
N VAL A 160 12.37 33.73 10.18
CA VAL A 160 12.99 35.06 10.35
C VAL A 160 13.81 35.15 11.63
N LYS A 161 15.14 35.04 11.50
CA LYS A 161 16.14 35.87 12.20
C LYS A 161 17.53 35.53 11.65
N GLY A 162 17.86 36.21 10.57
CA GLY A 162 19.18 36.21 9.94
C GLY A 162 19.61 37.63 9.58
N ASP A 163 19.43 38.58 10.50
CA ASP A 163 20.13 39.86 10.44
C ASP A 163 20.99 39.97 11.70
N LYS A 164 22.28 39.66 11.53
CA LYS A 164 23.33 40.19 12.38
C LYS A 164 24.33 40.89 11.47
N LYS A 165 24.24 42.22 11.60
CA LYS A 165 25.19 43.27 11.27
C LYS A 165 26.64 42.89 11.55
#